data_AF-A0A538RJA6-F1
#
_entry.id   AF-A0A538RJA6-F1
#
_cell.length_a   1.000
_cell.length_b   1.000
_cell.length_c   1.000
_cell.angle_alpha   90.00
_cell.angle_beta   90.00
_cell.angle_gamma   90.00
#
_symmetry.space_group_name_H-M   'P 1'
#
loop_
_entity.id
_entity.type
_entity.pdbx_description
1 polymer ?
#
loop_
_entity_poly.entity_id
_entity_poly.type
_entity_poly.pdbx_seq_one_letter_code
_entity_poly.pdbx_strand_id
1 'polypeptide(L)' 'MTPKDVLDLKEASKYLGIDEASLKVLAAERRIPCLQLDGGWVFSKKSIDKWRSQQTLRT' A
#
# COMPACT_ATOMS: atom_id res chain seq x y z
N MET A 1 12.61 -8.47 15.53
CA MET A 1 12.42 -8.28 14.07
C MET A 1 11.10 -8.96 13.71
N THR A 2 9.99 -8.23 13.78
CA THR A 2 8.62 -8.78 13.70
C THR A 2 8.16 -8.86 12.24
N PRO A 3 7.80 -10.04 11.71
CA PRO A 3 7.39 -10.24 10.32
C PRO A 3 5.93 -9.77 10.04
N LYS A 4 5.52 -8.59 10.54
CA LYS A 4 4.11 -8.14 10.55
C LYS A 4 3.88 -6.71 10.03
N ASP A 5 4.76 -6.22 9.14
CA ASP A 5 4.61 -4.90 8.49
C ASP A 5 4.19 -5.03 7.02
N VAL A 6 3.48 -6.09 6.67
CA VAL A 6 2.84 -6.27 5.36
C VAL A 6 1.33 -6.30 5.58
N LEU A 7 0.62 -5.51 4.78
CA LEU A 7 -0.82 -5.30 4.83
C LEU A 7 -1.40 -5.88 3.55
N ASP A 8 -2.42 -6.73 3.63
CA ASP A 8 -3.19 -7.11 2.46
C ASP A 8 -4.01 -5.93 1.93
N LEU A 9 -4.59 -6.06 0.73
CA LEU A 9 -5.40 -5.02 0.10
C LEU A 9 -6.46 -4.42 1.05
N LYS A 10 -7.13 -5.26 1.84
CA LYS A 10 -8.14 -4.84 2.82
C LYS A 10 -7.55 -4.06 4.00
N GLU A 11 -6.42 -4.52 4.52
CA GLU A 11 -5.71 -3.87 5.63
C GLU A 11 -5.09 -2.54 5.18
N ALA A 12 -4.49 -2.51 3.99
CA ALA A 12 -3.94 -1.32 3.38
C ALA A 12 -5.02 -0.29 3.07
N SER A 13 -6.20 -0.74 2.59
CA SER A 13 -7.39 0.11 2.39
C SER A 13 -7.79 0.81 3.70
N LYS A 14 -7.92 0.04 4.79
CA LYS A 14 -8.24 0.58 6.12
C LYS A 14 -7.14 1.49 6.67
N TYR A 15 -5.88 1.14 6.44
CA TYR A 15 -4.72 1.90 6.92
C TYR A 15 -4.57 3.25 6.21
N LEU A 16 -4.82 3.29 4.90
CA LEU A 16 -4.78 4.51 4.09
C LEU A 16 -6.07 5.31 4.18
N GLY A 17 -7.18 4.68 4.58
CA GLY A 17 -8.52 5.26 4.53
C GLY A 17 -9.04 5.41 3.10
N ILE A 18 -8.64 4.52 2.19
CA ILE A 18 -9.00 4.55 0.76
C ILE A 18 -9.79 3.29 0.44
N ASP A 19 -10.79 3.38 -0.43
CA ASP A 19 -11.58 2.23 -0.88
C ASP A 19 -10.72 1.15 -1.56
N GLU A 20 -11.07 -0.13 -1.38
CA GLU A 20 -10.38 -1.28 -1.98
C GLU A 20 -10.27 -1.18 -3.51
N ALA A 21 -11.31 -0.68 -4.18
CA ALA A 21 -11.29 -0.52 -5.63
C ALA A 21 -10.28 0.55 -6.07
N SER A 22 -10.27 1.68 -5.37
CA SER A 22 -9.30 2.76 -5.62
C SER A 22 -7.87 2.31 -5.32
N LEU A 23 -7.67 1.58 -4.22
CA LEU A 23 -6.37 1.02 -3.87
C LEU A 23 -5.89 0.00 -4.92
N LYS A 24 -6.80 -0.81 -5.46
CA LYS A 24 -6.49 -1.77 -6.53
C LYS A 24 -6.05 -1.06 -7.82
N VAL A 25 -6.69 0.05 -8.18
CA VAL A 25 -6.26 0.88 -9.32
C VAL A 25 -4.88 1.46 -9.04
N LEU A 26 -4.63 2.03 -7.86
CA LEU A 26 -3.32 2.58 -7.49
C LEU A 26 -2.20 1.51 -7.53
N ALA A 27 -2.52 0.29 -7.10
CA ALA A 27 -1.60 -0.85 -7.15
C ALA A 27 -1.32 -1.28 -8.59
N ALA A 28 -2.37 -1.37 -9.43
CA ALA A 28 -2.25 -1.70 -10.85
C ALA A 28 -1.44 -0.63 -11.62
N GLU A 29 -1.64 0.65 -11.31
CA GLU A 29 -0.87 1.77 -11.87
C GLU A 29 0.54 1.91 -11.26
N ARG A 30 0.91 1.07 -10.29
CA ARG A 30 2.17 1.14 -9.53
C ARG A 30 2.42 2.52 -8.89
N ARG A 31 1.35 3.25 -8.57
CA ARG A 31 1.42 4.56 -7.90
C ARG A 31 1.69 4.45 -6.41
N ILE A 32 1.40 3.28 -5.83
CA ILE A 32 1.68 2.92 -4.44
C ILE A 32 2.61 1.70 -4.41
N PRO A 33 3.57 1.61 -3.46
CA PRO A 33 4.40 0.42 -3.32
C PRO A 33 3.57 -0.79 -2.85
N CYS A 34 3.39 -1.73 -3.76
CA CYS A 34 2.68 -2.99 -3.56
C CYS A 34 3.44 -4.13 -4.24
N LEU A 35 3.24 -5.35 -3.76
CA LEU A 35 3.80 -6.57 -4.31
C LEU A 35 2.64 -7.51 -4.67
N GLN A 36 2.71 -8.12 -5.85
CA GLN A 36 1.75 -9.12 -6.26
C GLN A 36 2.21 -10.49 -5.74
N LEU A 37 1.40 -11.13 -4.91
CA LEU A 37 1.69 -12.45 -4.33
C LEU A 37 0.46 -13.34 -4.50
N ASP A 38 0.62 -14.51 -5.14
CA ASP A 38 -0.46 -15.49 -5.38
C ASP A 38 -1.77 -14.89 -5.95
N GLY A 39 -1.66 -13.93 -6.86
CA GLY A 39 -2.83 -13.26 -7.46
C GLY A 39 -3.50 -12.19 -6.59
N GLY A 40 -3.01 -12.00 -5.36
CA GLY A 40 -3.36 -10.89 -4.48
C GLY A 40 -2.35 -9.75 -4.54
N TRP A 41 -2.65 -8.68 -3.79
CA TRP A 41 -1.76 -7.55 -3.59
C TRP A 41 -1.45 -7.40 -2.11
N VAL A 42 -0.16 -7.39 -1.78
CA VAL A 42 0.35 -7.13 -0.44
C VAL A 42 1.12 -5.82 -0.44
N PHE A 43 1.03 -5.09 0.65
CA PHE A 43 1.54 -3.75 0.79
C PHE A 43 2.43 -3.65 2.01
N SER A 44 3.72 -3.42 1.82
CA SER A 44 4.62 -3.23 2.95
C SER A 44 4.34 -1.88 3.61
N LYS A 45 3.93 -1.89 4.88
CA LYS A 45 3.68 -0.71 5.71
C LYS A 45 4.85 0.25 5.70
N LYS A 46 6.08 -0.25 5.82
CA LYS A 46 7.31 0.56 5.72
C LYS A 46 7.45 1.28 4.37
N SER A 47 7.05 0.63 3.29
CA SER A 47 7.07 1.21 1.95
C SER A 47 5.95 2.23 1.77
N ILE A 48 4.73 1.92 2.23
CA ILE A 48 3.60 2.86 2.23
C ILE A 48 3.97 4.12 3.03
N ASP A 49 4.55 3.97 4.21
CA ASP A 49 4.92 5.08 5.09
C ASP A 49 5.96 6.01 4.45
N LYS A 50 6.99 5.41 3.83
CA LYS A 50 7.99 6.15 3.05
C LYS A 50 7.38 6.81 1.81
N TRP A 51 6.45 6.13 1.12
CA TRP A 51 5.74 6.69 -0.03
C TRP A 51 4.87 7.88 0.38
N ARG A 52 4.12 7.75 1.47
CA ARG A 52 3.26 8.80 2.03
C ARG A 52 4.11 10.03 2.39
N SER A 53 5.23 9.81 3.06
CA SER A 53 6.19 10.88 3.42
C SER A 53 6.77 11.59 2.19
N GLN A 54 6.98 10.87 1.08
CA GLN A 54 7.43 11.47 -0.18
C GLN A 54 6.32 12.25 -0.90
N GLN A 55 5.07 11.81 -0.81
CA GLN A 55 3.93 12.55 -1.37
C GLN A 55 3.68 13.85 -0.61
N THR A 56 3.79 13.85 0.73
CA THR A 56 3.60 15.07 1.53
C THR A 56 4.70 16.12 1.31
N LEU A 57 5.93 15.66 1.04
CA LEU A 57 7.09 16.53 0.83
C LEU A 57 7.07 17.28 -0.52
N ARG A 58 6.14 16.95 -1.43
CA ARG A 58 6.00 17.61 -2.73
C ARG A 58 5.08 18.84 -2.71
N THR A 59 4.86 19.42 -1.53
CA THR A 59 4.10 20.67 -1.32
C THR A 59 5.04 21.86 -1.28
#